data_AF-A0A6J7KJ02-F1
#
_entry.id   AF-A0A6J7KJ02-F1
#
_cell.length_a   1.000
_cell.length_b   1.000
_cell.length_c   1.000
_cell.angle_alpha   90.00
_cell.angle_beta   90.00
_cell.angle_gamma   90.00
#
_symmetry.space_group_name_H-M   'P 1'
#
loop_
_entity.id
_entity.type
_entity.pdbx_description
1 polymer ?
#
loop_
_entity_poly.entity_id
_entity_poly.type
_entity_poly.pdbx_seq_one_letter_code
_entity_poly.pdbx_strand_id
1 'polypeptide(L)'
;MLATLSGFTDAGGSVSQLNSHIFANLESTLVVRFNNDDLLDYRSRRPVVYFEKDHLETFEPPILGIYLMKDEIGQQFLYLDGYEPDFKWEAFAEAVEQVIDLFAISEFVWVHSIPFPAPHTRPIGVTVSGNRQELIAKFSEWRPDTQIPGTIVHLLEYRLREIGMPTTGFVLLVPHYLAESEYPDVALKAFELIAAATNLVFPTDALRDEAAKFLRKIEERVVENEELAKMVKNLEQGYQTGKGMTFGARMTPRSPSVPSADQIAAELEDFLAIRSLNKPEDETE
;
A
#
# COMPACT_ATOMS: atom_id res chain seq x y z
N MET A 1 -4.42 8.59 -9.55
CA MET A 1 -5.43 7.60 -9.12
C MET A 1 -4.73 6.57 -8.27
N LEU A 2 -5.23 6.35 -7.06
CA LEU A 2 -4.82 5.26 -6.19
C LEU A 2 -5.74 4.06 -6.45
N ALA A 3 -5.21 2.84 -6.42
CA ALA A 3 -6.01 1.62 -6.59
C ALA A 3 -5.66 0.56 -5.55
N THR A 4 -6.69 -0.02 -4.94
CA THR A 4 -6.59 -1.15 -4.01
C THR A 4 -7.75 -2.08 -4.28
N LEU A 5 -7.47 -3.31 -4.68
CA LEU A 5 -8.51 -4.29 -4.98
C LEU A 5 -8.30 -5.55 -4.13
N SER A 6 -9.39 -6.02 -3.56
CA SER A 6 -9.45 -7.29 -2.83
C SER A 6 -9.72 -8.46 -3.78
N GLY A 7 -9.37 -9.69 -3.39
CA GLY A 7 -9.74 -10.90 -4.14
C GLY A 7 -8.58 -11.81 -4.56
N PHE A 8 -7.33 -11.31 -4.52
CA PHE A 8 -6.13 -12.12 -4.73
C PHE A 8 -5.46 -12.49 -3.40
N THR A 9 -4.46 -11.73 -2.96
CA THR A 9 -3.83 -11.89 -1.64
C THR A 9 -3.93 -10.60 -0.84
N ASP A 10 -4.13 -10.70 0.47
CA ASP A 10 -4.05 -9.53 1.34
C ASP A 10 -3.31 -9.89 2.63
N ALA A 11 -2.06 -10.29 2.46
CA ALA A 11 -1.21 -10.66 3.58
C ALA A 11 -1.08 -9.51 4.56
N GLY A 12 -1.29 -9.79 5.84
CA GLY A 12 -1.24 -8.76 6.87
C GLY A 12 -2.46 -7.84 6.88
N GLY A 13 -3.48 -8.08 6.06
CA GLY A 13 -4.65 -7.20 5.89
C GLY A 13 -4.28 -5.80 5.40
N SER A 14 -3.30 -5.68 4.50
CA SER A 14 -2.78 -4.39 4.05
C SER A 14 -3.82 -3.55 3.29
N VAL A 15 -4.54 -4.17 2.36
CA VAL A 15 -5.57 -3.56 1.54
C VAL A 15 -6.79 -3.30 2.40
N SER A 16 -7.23 -4.28 3.19
CA SER A 16 -8.39 -4.10 4.07
C SER A 16 -8.20 -2.96 5.09
N GLN A 17 -7.00 -2.85 5.69
CA GLN A 17 -6.67 -1.77 6.62
C GLN A 17 -6.56 -0.41 5.90
N LEU A 18 -5.91 -0.36 4.73
CA LEU A 18 -5.85 0.86 3.91
C LEU A 18 -7.24 1.39 3.60
N ASN A 19 -8.10 0.52 3.06
CA ASN A 19 -9.46 0.85 2.67
C ASN A 19 -10.25 1.36 3.88
N SER A 20 -10.27 0.58 4.96
CA SER A 20 -11.00 0.92 6.19
C SER A 20 -10.54 2.27 6.74
N HIS A 21 -9.23 2.51 6.75
CA HIS A 21 -8.65 3.74 7.27
C HIS A 21 -8.95 4.95 6.37
N ILE A 22 -8.84 4.82 5.05
CA ILE A 22 -9.16 5.89 4.09
C ILE A 22 -10.64 6.26 4.20
N PHE A 23 -11.56 5.29 4.13
CA PHE A 23 -13.00 5.58 4.17
C PHE A 23 -13.47 6.09 5.54
N ALA A 24 -12.82 5.71 6.63
CA ALA A 24 -13.17 6.20 7.96
C ALA A 24 -12.69 7.63 8.23
N ASN A 25 -11.59 8.08 7.60
CA ASN A 25 -10.93 9.33 7.96
C ASN A 25 -10.97 10.41 6.87
N LEU A 26 -11.26 10.06 5.61
CA LEU A 26 -11.27 11.01 4.49
C LEU A 26 -12.67 11.21 3.92
N GLU A 27 -12.93 12.40 3.39
CA GLU A 27 -14.17 12.68 2.65
C GLU A 27 -14.17 11.89 1.34
N SER A 28 -15.22 11.08 1.14
CA SER A 28 -15.37 10.23 -0.04
C SER A 28 -16.68 10.50 -0.77
N THR A 29 -16.63 10.51 -2.10
CA THR A 29 -17.80 10.58 -2.97
C THR A 29 -17.67 9.55 -4.09
N LEU A 30 -18.62 8.61 -4.18
CA LEU A 30 -18.65 7.63 -5.27
C LEU A 30 -18.96 8.33 -6.60
N VAL A 31 -18.03 8.27 -7.55
CA VAL A 31 -18.18 8.92 -8.88
C VAL A 31 -18.48 7.91 -9.98
N VAL A 32 -17.97 6.68 -9.86
CA VAL A 32 -18.25 5.58 -10.79
C VAL A 32 -18.59 4.34 -9.99
N ARG A 33 -19.68 3.67 -10.36
CA ARG A 33 -20.04 2.35 -9.83
C ARG A 33 -20.05 1.35 -10.97
N PHE A 34 -19.24 0.31 -10.87
CA PHE A 34 -19.22 -0.76 -11.86
C PHE A 34 -20.39 -1.74 -11.63
N ASN A 35 -20.83 -2.41 -12.71
CA ASN A 35 -21.95 -3.34 -12.65
C ASN A 35 -21.48 -4.73 -12.18
N ASN A 36 -21.95 -5.16 -11.01
CA ASN A 36 -21.61 -6.49 -10.48
C ASN A 36 -22.11 -7.63 -11.35
N ASP A 37 -23.27 -7.49 -12.01
CA ASP A 37 -23.82 -8.57 -12.85
C ASP A 37 -22.93 -8.89 -14.05
N ASP A 38 -22.07 -7.94 -14.44
CA ASP A 38 -21.09 -8.11 -15.51
C ASP A 38 -19.74 -8.62 -15.03
N LEU A 39 -19.37 -8.36 -13.78
CA LEU A 39 -18.00 -8.45 -13.27
C LEU A 39 -17.80 -9.41 -12.12
N LEU A 40 -18.86 -9.80 -11.39
CA LEU A 40 -18.77 -10.56 -10.15
C LEU A 40 -19.40 -11.95 -10.28
N ASP A 41 -18.65 -12.97 -9.90
CA ASP A 41 -19.20 -14.28 -9.58
C ASP A 41 -19.74 -14.29 -8.15
N TYR A 42 -21.05 -14.05 -8.04
CA TYR A 42 -21.77 -14.08 -6.77
C TYR A 42 -21.69 -15.43 -6.03
N ARG A 43 -21.34 -16.54 -6.68
CA ARG A 43 -21.16 -17.83 -6.00
C ARG A 43 -19.81 -17.94 -5.33
N SER A 44 -18.79 -17.33 -5.92
CA SER A 44 -17.44 -17.25 -5.38
C SER A 44 -17.37 -16.24 -4.24
N ARG A 45 -18.13 -15.14 -4.34
CA ARG A 45 -18.23 -14.10 -3.30
C ARG A 45 -19.69 -13.76 -3.02
N ARG A 46 -20.29 -14.49 -2.08
CA ARG A 46 -21.71 -14.32 -1.72
C ARG A 46 -21.92 -13.01 -0.95
N PRO A 47 -22.88 -12.16 -1.36
CA PRO A 47 -23.28 -10.98 -0.61
C PRO A 47 -23.72 -11.35 0.79
N VAL A 48 -23.43 -10.46 1.74
CA VAL A 48 -23.93 -10.59 3.10
C VAL A 48 -25.40 -10.16 3.11
N VAL A 49 -26.22 -10.93 3.83
CA VAL A 49 -27.63 -10.64 4.03
C VAL A 49 -27.86 -10.57 5.53
N TYR A 50 -28.42 -9.46 6.00
CA TYR A 50 -28.81 -9.34 7.40
C TYR A 50 -30.21 -9.92 7.58
N PHE A 51 -30.34 -10.88 8.49
CA PHE A 51 -31.61 -11.53 8.79
C PHE A 51 -32.07 -11.09 10.18
N GLU A 52 -33.11 -10.28 10.24
CA GLU A 52 -33.69 -9.83 11.49
C GLU A 52 -34.88 -10.72 11.87
N LYS A 53 -34.62 -11.67 12.79
CA LYS A 53 -35.59 -12.60 13.39
C LYS A 53 -36.27 -13.54 12.38
N ASP A 54 -37.16 -13.03 11.55
CA ASP A 54 -38.03 -13.78 10.64
C ASP A 54 -38.05 -13.23 9.20
N HIS A 55 -37.29 -12.17 8.91
CA HIS A 55 -37.17 -11.60 7.56
C HIS A 55 -35.74 -11.16 7.23
N LEU A 56 -35.46 -11.09 5.93
CA LEU A 56 -34.25 -10.47 5.43
C LEU A 56 -34.44 -8.95 5.50
N GLU A 57 -33.57 -8.27 6.24
CA GLU A 57 -33.65 -6.83 6.47
C GLU A 57 -32.78 -6.06 5.46
N THR A 58 -31.53 -6.49 5.25
CA THR A 58 -30.64 -5.88 4.25
C THR A 58 -30.00 -6.91 3.33
N PHE A 59 -29.78 -6.50 2.09
CA PHE A 59 -28.96 -7.21 1.10
C PHE A 59 -27.89 -6.25 0.61
N GLU A 60 -26.64 -6.52 0.97
CA GLU A 60 -25.51 -5.62 0.70
C GLU A 60 -24.52 -6.29 -0.25
N PRO A 61 -24.68 -6.09 -1.57
CA PRO A 61 -23.71 -6.59 -2.53
C PRO A 61 -22.42 -5.74 -2.45
N PRO A 62 -21.26 -6.36 -2.70
CA PRO A 62 -19.99 -5.63 -2.68
C PRO A 62 -19.98 -4.55 -3.75
N ILE A 63 -19.25 -3.46 -3.51
CA ILE A 63 -19.12 -2.36 -4.45
C ILE A 63 -17.72 -2.41 -5.05
N LEU A 64 -17.66 -2.35 -6.38
CA LEU A 64 -16.46 -1.97 -7.11
C LEU A 64 -16.72 -0.59 -7.70
N GLY A 65 -15.88 0.38 -7.37
CA GLY A 65 -16.15 1.77 -7.70
C GLY A 65 -14.91 2.64 -7.73
N ILE A 66 -15.07 3.82 -8.31
CA ILE A 66 -14.09 4.89 -8.24
C ILE A 66 -14.69 6.02 -7.41
N TYR A 67 -13.91 6.48 -6.44
CA TYR A 67 -14.29 7.48 -5.47
C TYR A 67 -13.44 8.73 -5.67
N LEU A 68 -14.06 9.90 -5.64
CA LEU A 68 -13.36 11.16 -5.42
C LEU A 68 -13.09 11.29 -3.93
N MET A 69 -11.81 11.42 -3.59
CA MET A 69 -11.31 11.55 -2.24
C MET A 69 -10.64 12.92 -2.05
N LYS A 70 -10.62 13.40 -0.81
CA LYS A 70 -9.77 14.53 -0.38
C LYS A 70 -8.87 14.06 0.74
N ASP A 71 -7.58 14.34 0.61
CA ASP A 71 -6.60 14.06 1.66
C ASP A 71 -6.72 15.07 2.83
N GLU A 72 -5.84 14.95 3.82
CA GLU A 72 -5.88 15.79 5.04
C GLU A 72 -5.70 17.30 4.76
N ILE A 73 -5.01 17.67 3.66
CA ILE A 73 -4.77 19.06 3.28
C ILE A 73 -5.69 19.53 2.14
N GLY A 74 -6.67 18.70 1.74
CA GLY A 74 -7.68 19.01 0.73
C GLY A 74 -7.26 18.70 -0.71
N GLN A 75 -6.11 18.06 -0.93
CA GLN A 75 -5.70 17.59 -2.25
C GLN A 75 -6.65 16.48 -2.72
N GLN A 76 -7.19 16.62 -3.93
CA GLN A 76 -8.11 15.65 -4.50
C GLN A 76 -7.36 14.52 -5.18
N PHE A 77 -7.88 13.30 -5.02
CA PHE A 77 -7.43 12.13 -5.77
C PHE A 77 -8.60 11.21 -6.09
N LEU A 78 -8.48 10.44 -7.18
CA LEU A 78 -9.38 9.33 -7.44
C LEU A 78 -8.86 8.05 -6.79
N TYR A 79 -9.78 7.28 -6.22
CA TYR A 79 -9.50 6.01 -5.57
C TYR A 79 -10.36 4.90 -6.19
N LEU A 80 -9.72 3.96 -6.90
CA LEU A 80 -10.35 2.75 -7.40
C LEU A 80 -10.31 1.69 -6.30
N ASP A 81 -11.49 1.33 -5.79
CA ASP A 81 -11.62 0.41 -4.67
C ASP A 81 -12.71 -0.64 -4.89
N GLY A 82 -12.53 -1.78 -4.24
CA GLY A 82 -13.52 -2.82 -4.11
C GLY A 82 -12.93 -4.20 -4.33
N TYR A 83 -13.61 -4.99 -5.15
CA TYR A 83 -13.22 -6.34 -5.48
C TYR A 83 -12.57 -6.41 -6.86
N GLU A 84 -11.59 -7.29 -7.04
CA GLU A 84 -11.05 -7.66 -8.34
C GLU A 84 -12.15 -8.35 -9.16
N PRO A 85 -12.52 -7.86 -10.36
CA PRO A 85 -13.51 -8.51 -11.21
C PRO A 85 -13.16 -9.98 -11.48
N ASP A 86 -14.14 -10.87 -11.49
CA ASP A 86 -13.97 -12.26 -11.94
C ASP A 86 -14.01 -12.35 -13.48
N PHE A 87 -14.70 -11.42 -14.13
CA PHE A 87 -14.97 -11.45 -15.56
C PHE A 87 -14.57 -10.13 -16.25
N LYS A 88 -14.47 -10.19 -17.59
CA LYS A 88 -14.34 -9.03 -18.49
C LYS A 88 -13.17 -8.08 -18.16
N TRP A 89 -12.02 -8.61 -17.77
CA TRP A 89 -10.83 -7.81 -17.42
C TRP A 89 -10.44 -6.78 -18.48
N GLU A 90 -10.46 -7.15 -19.77
CA GLU A 90 -10.11 -6.22 -20.85
C GLU A 90 -11.11 -5.05 -20.94
N ALA A 91 -12.41 -5.33 -20.86
CA ALA A 91 -13.44 -4.29 -20.91
C ALA A 91 -13.43 -3.42 -19.64
N PHE A 92 -13.11 -4.01 -18.48
CA PHE A 92 -12.91 -3.27 -17.24
C PHE A 92 -11.71 -2.33 -17.34
N ALA A 93 -10.58 -2.82 -17.89
CA ALA A 93 -9.39 -2.01 -18.10
C ALA A 93 -9.67 -0.83 -19.04
N GLU A 94 -10.33 -1.08 -20.18
CA GLU A 94 -10.75 -0.02 -21.11
C GLU A 94 -11.68 1.02 -20.45
N ALA A 95 -12.58 0.59 -19.56
CA ALA A 95 -13.45 1.50 -18.83
C ALA A 95 -12.66 2.36 -17.82
N VAL A 96 -11.67 1.79 -17.13
CA VAL A 96 -10.79 2.52 -16.22
C VAL A 96 -9.91 3.52 -16.98
N GLU A 97 -9.38 3.12 -18.14
CA GLU A 97 -8.61 4.00 -19.05
C GLU A 97 -9.46 5.21 -19.49
N GLN A 98 -10.73 5.00 -19.86
CA GLN A 98 -11.65 6.10 -20.19
C GLN A 98 -11.88 7.06 -19.02
N VAL A 99 -11.95 6.55 -17.78
CA VAL A 99 -12.03 7.42 -16.59
C VAL A 99 -10.73 8.20 -16.40
N ILE A 100 -9.58 7.54 -16.55
CA ILE A 100 -8.27 8.17 -16.46
C ILE A 100 -8.16 9.34 -17.44
N ASP A 101 -8.57 9.14 -18.69
CA ASP A 101 -8.59 10.18 -19.73
C ASP A 101 -9.57 11.30 -19.40
N LEU A 102 -10.80 10.96 -19.01
CA LEU A 102 -11.87 11.93 -18.72
C LEU A 102 -11.50 12.88 -17.58
N PHE A 103 -10.84 12.36 -16.53
CA PHE A 103 -10.42 13.14 -15.37
C PHE A 103 -8.98 13.65 -15.48
N ALA A 104 -8.32 13.45 -16.63
CA ALA A 104 -6.93 13.84 -16.88
C ALA A 104 -5.98 13.41 -15.76
N ILE A 105 -6.08 12.14 -15.34
CA ILE A 105 -5.30 11.61 -14.22
C ILE A 105 -3.82 11.58 -14.60
N SER A 106 -2.97 12.12 -13.73
CA SER A 106 -1.54 12.30 -13.97
C SER A 106 -0.68 11.07 -13.66
N GLU A 107 -1.15 10.19 -12.76
CA GLU A 107 -0.41 9.00 -12.34
C GLU A 107 -1.32 7.91 -11.78
N PHE A 108 -0.89 6.65 -11.86
CA PHE A 108 -1.57 5.48 -11.33
C PHE A 108 -0.69 4.79 -10.28
N VAL A 109 -1.18 4.68 -9.06
CA VAL A 109 -0.49 4.02 -7.95
C VAL A 109 -1.37 2.90 -7.43
N TRP A 110 -0.83 1.69 -7.30
CA TRP A 110 -1.56 0.57 -6.69
C TRP A 110 -0.73 -0.11 -5.63
N VAL A 111 -1.41 -0.73 -4.67
CA VAL A 111 -0.80 -1.38 -3.51
C VAL A 111 -1.34 -2.79 -3.34
N HIS A 112 -0.44 -3.69 -2.97
CA HIS A 112 -0.76 -5.08 -2.67
C HIS A 112 0.21 -5.66 -1.64
N SER A 113 -0.10 -6.85 -1.11
CA SER A 113 0.79 -7.56 -0.20
C SER A 113 0.78 -9.06 -0.43
N ILE A 114 1.93 -9.69 -0.19
CA ILE A 114 2.10 -11.14 -0.33
C ILE A 114 2.81 -11.74 0.89
N PRO A 115 2.52 -13.00 1.26
CA PRO A 115 3.29 -13.72 2.26
C PRO A 115 4.71 -13.97 1.79
N PHE A 116 5.69 -13.70 2.65
CA PHE A 116 7.11 -13.77 2.33
C PHE A 116 7.93 -14.34 3.50
N PRO A 117 9.03 -15.08 3.25
CA PRO A 117 9.94 -15.55 4.29
C PRO A 117 10.82 -14.42 4.83
N ALA A 118 10.22 -13.48 5.55
CA ALA A 118 10.90 -12.38 6.25
C ALA A 118 10.49 -12.36 7.74
N PRO A 119 11.37 -11.90 8.65
CA PRO A 119 11.02 -11.69 10.05
C PRO A 119 10.34 -10.33 10.26
N HIS A 120 9.39 -10.25 11.19
CA HIS A 120 8.75 -9.00 11.64
C HIS A 120 9.71 -8.04 12.36
N THR A 121 10.88 -8.51 12.79
CA THR A 121 11.92 -7.71 13.47
C THR A 121 12.79 -6.91 12.50
N ARG A 122 12.40 -6.82 11.22
CA ARG A 122 13.07 -6.04 10.18
C ARG A 122 12.05 -5.16 9.47
N PRO A 123 12.48 -4.07 8.80
CA PRO A 123 11.58 -3.25 8.00
C PRO A 123 10.81 -4.10 6.99
N ILE A 124 9.55 -3.75 6.75
CA ILE A 124 8.71 -4.40 5.74
C ILE A 124 9.38 -4.22 4.37
N GLY A 125 9.76 -5.34 3.75
CA GLY A 125 10.35 -5.35 2.42
C GLY A 125 9.32 -4.96 1.36
N VAL A 126 9.80 -4.36 0.28
CA VAL A 126 8.93 -3.84 -0.79
C VAL A 126 9.50 -4.24 -2.15
N THR A 127 8.62 -4.63 -3.06
CA THR A 127 8.90 -4.73 -4.49
C THR A 127 8.15 -3.64 -5.21
N VAL A 128 8.84 -2.90 -6.07
CA VAL A 128 8.24 -1.81 -6.83
C VAL A 128 8.21 -2.17 -8.32
N SER A 129 7.04 -2.05 -8.92
CA SER A 129 6.81 -2.20 -10.36
C SER A 129 6.37 -0.88 -11.00
N GLY A 130 6.18 -0.86 -12.32
CA GLY A 130 5.82 0.32 -13.08
C GLY A 130 6.98 0.97 -13.84
N ASN A 131 6.87 2.27 -14.13
CA ASN A 131 7.81 3.02 -14.96
C ASN A 131 8.48 4.20 -14.25
N ARG A 132 8.16 4.44 -12.97
CA ARG A 132 8.79 5.47 -12.12
C ARG A 132 10.13 4.99 -11.55
N GLN A 133 11.20 5.16 -12.32
CA GLN A 133 12.55 4.64 -12.00
C GLN A 133 13.10 5.17 -10.68
N GLU A 134 12.77 6.41 -10.31
CA GLU A 134 13.17 7.03 -9.05
C GLU A 134 12.58 6.30 -7.84
N LEU A 135 11.33 5.84 -7.92
CA LEU A 135 10.68 5.07 -6.86
C LEU A 135 11.21 3.64 -6.80
N ILE A 136 11.42 3.02 -7.96
CA ILE A 136 12.02 1.67 -8.06
C ILE A 136 13.43 1.67 -7.45
N ALA A 137 14.24 2.68 -7.77
CA ALA A 137 15.59 2.83 -7.23
C ALA A 137 15.59 3.03 -5.71
N LYS A 138 14.63 3.81 -5.19
CA LYS A 138 14.56 4.19 -3.77
C LYS A 138 13.97 3.10 -2.87
N PHE A 139 12.97 2.36 -3.35
CA PHE A 139 12.15 1.50 -2.47
C PHE A 139 12.19 0.01 -2.82
N SER A 140 12.54 -0.40 -4.05
CA SER A 140 12.49 -1.82 -4.42
C SER A 140 13.68 -2.59 -3.86
N GLU A 141 13.44 -3.40 -2.82
CA GLU A 141 14.45 -4.26 -2.18
C GLU A 141 14.60 -5.61 -2.89
N TRP A 142 13.51 -6.07 -3.53
CA TRP A 142 13.46 -7.30 -4.31
C TRP A 142 13.12 -6.96 -5.77
N ARG A 143 13.83 -7.58 -6.72
CA ARG A 143 13.66 -7.38 -8.17
C ARG A 143 13.83 -8.73 -8.89
N PRO A 144 12.81 -9.60 -8.83
CA PRO A 144 12.89 -10.92 -9.44
C PRO A 144 12.73 -10.85 -10.96
N ASP A 145 13.39 -11.78 -11.65
CA ASP A 145 13.00 -12.21 -13.00
C ASP A 145 12.23 -13.52 -12.84
N THR A 146 10.89 -13.42 -12.82
CA THR A 146 10.00 -14.54 -12.52
C THR A 146 8.65 -14.37 -13.20
N GLN A 147 7.91 -15.47 -13.31
CA GLN A 147 6.50 -15.46 -13.69
C GLN A 147 5.63 -15.42 -12.45
N ILE A 148 4.56 -14.64 -12.49
CA ILE A 148 3.55 -14.55 -11.43
C ILE A 148 2.15 -14.69 -12.04
N PRO A 149 1.16 -15.18 -11.29
CA PRO A 149 -0.24 -15.05 -11.66
C PRO A 149 -0.60 -13.57 -11.82
N GLY A 150 -1.19 -13.21 -12.96
CA GLY A 150 -1.66 -11.86 -13.22
C GLY A 150 -2.91 -11.52 -12.39
N THR A 151 -3.11 -10.23 -12.16
CA THR A 151 -4.30 -9.64 -11.53
C THR A 151 -4.76 -8.47 -12.39
N ILE A 152 -5.96 -7.97 -12.16
CA ILE A 152 -6.49 -6.83 -12.91
C ILE A 152 -5.62 -5.57 -12.76
N VAL A 153 -5.01 -5.34 -11.59
CA VAL A 153 -4.10 -4.21 -11.38
C VAL A 153 -2.80 -4.36 -12.16
N HIS A 154 -2.32 -5.60 -12.36
CA HIS A 154 -1.17 -5.85 -13.24
C HIS A 154 -1.52 -5.54 -14.71
N LEU A 155 -2.73 -5.91 -15.16
CA LEU A 155 -3.19 -5.58 -16.52
C LEU A 155 -3.31 -4.06 -16.72
N LEU A 156 -3.90 -3.36 -15.74
CA LEU A 156 -3.96 -1.90 -15.74
C LEU A 156 -2.55 -1.28 -15.78
N GLU A 157 -1.63 -1.70 -14.91
CA GLU A 157 -0.25 -1.22 -14.94
C GLU A 157 0.41 -1.45 -16.30
N TYR A 158 0.26 -2.66 -16.87
CA TYR A 158 0.86 -3.02 -18.14
C TYR A 158 0.40 -2.09 -19.26
N ARG A 159 -0.91 -1.86 -19.38
CA ARG A 159 -1.49 -1.00 -20.43
C ARG A 159 -1.18 0.48 -20.23
N LEU A 160 -1.32 0.98 -19.01
CA LEU A 160 -1.04 2.40 -18.69
C LEU A 160 0.45 2.73 -18.91
N ARG A 161 1.34 1.77 -18.66
CA ARG A 161 2.75 1.90 -19.02
C ARG A 161 2.97 2.02 -20.54
N GLU A 162 2.25 1.25 -21.36
CA GLU A 162 2.41 1.28 -22.83
C GLU A 162 2.08 2.66 -23.43
N ILE A 163 1.16 3.39 -22.82
CA ILE A 163 0.81 4.78 -23.20
C ILE A 163 1.67 5.84 -22.50
N GLY A 164 2.67 5.42 -21.70
CA GLY A 164 3.62 6.32 -21.04
C GLY A 164 3.10 7.00 -19.77
N MET A 165 1.94 6.57 -19.24
CA MET A 165 1.40 7.13 -17.99
C MET A 165 2.31 6.76 -16.80
N PRO A 166 2.69 7.71 -15.93
CA PRO A 166 3.43 7.43 -14.70
C PRO A 166 2.67 6.42 -13.85
N THR A 167 3.28 5.26 -13.63
CA THR A 167 2.65 4.13 -12.94
C THR A 167 3.60 3.54 -11.92
N THR A 168 3.08 3.22 -10.73
CA THR A 168 3.83 2.55 -9.66
C THR A 168 2.99 1.51 -8.96
N GLY A 169 3.51 0.29 -8.86
CA GLY A 169 2.96 -0.77 -8.02
C GLY A 169 3.83 -1.00 -6.81
N PHE A 170 3.22 -1.06 -5.62
CA PHE A 170 3.90 -1.44 -4.38
C PHE A 170 3.40 -2.80 -3.90
N VAL A 171 4.29 -3.79 -3.90
CA VAL A 171 4.02 -5.11 -3.33
C VAL A 171 4.78 -5.26 -2.02
N LEU A 172 4.04 -5.29 -0.92
CA LEU A 172 4.56 -5.42 0.45
C LEU A 172 4.85 -6.89 0.77
N LEU A 173 6.05 -7.13 1.31
CA LEU A 173 6.55 -8.48 1.61
C LEU A 173 6.33 -8.78 3.09
N VAL A 174 5.21 -9.43 3.38
CA VAL A 174 4.71 -9.62 4.75
C VAL A 174 5.25 -10.91 5.33
N PRO A 175 5.76 -10.94 6.58
CA PRO A 175 6.13 -12.19 7.24
C PRO A 175 5.02 -13.23 7.12
N HIS A 176 5.30 -14.36 6.47
CA HIS A 176 4.28 -15.37 6.14
C HIS A 176 3.50 -15.91 7.34
N TYR A 177 4.10 -15.97 8.53
CA TYR A 177 3.43 -16.38 9.76
C TYR A 177 2.50 -15.29 10.35
N LEU A 178 2.50 -14.08 9.78
CA LEU A 178 1.57 -12.99 10.10
C LEU A 178 0.59 -12.72 8.95
N ALA A 179 0.64 -13.47 7.85
CA ALA A 179 -0.14 -13.18 6.65
C ALA A 179 -1.66 -13.20 6.90
N GLU A 180 -2.13 -14.07 7.79
CA GLU A 180 -3.55 -14.24 8.13
C GLU A 180 -4.03 -13.35 9.29
N SER A 181 -3.15 -12.48 9.82
CA SER A 181 -3.48 -11.54 10.89
C SER A 181 -3.42 -10.11 10.38
N GLU A 182 -4.22 -9.21 10.95
CA GLU A 182 -4.01 -7.78 10.72
C GLU A 182 -2.66 -7.36 11.30
N TYR A 183 -1.77 -6.91 10.43
CA TYR A 183 -0.43 -6.46 10.79
C TYR A 183 -0.29 -4.96 10.44
N PRO A 184 -0.53 -4.05 11.40
CA PRO A 184 -0.64 -2.61 11.12
C PRO A 184 0.62 -1.94 10.54
N ASP A 185 1.82 -2.46 10.84
CA ASP A 185 3.06 -1.95 10.22
C ASP A 185 3.05 -2.05 8.69
N VAL A 186 2.35 -3.06 8.14
CA VAL A 186 2.23 -3.24 6.69
C VAL A 186 1.38 -2.12 6.11
N ALA A 187 0.25 -1.78 6.74
CA ALA A 187 -0.60 -0.67 6.32
C ALA A 187 0.10 0.68 6.47
N LEU A 188 0.85 0.91 7.57
CA LEU A 188 1.68 2.10 7.75
C LEU A 188 2.73 2.23 6.65
N LYS A 189 3.40 1.13 6.30
CA LYS A 189 4.38 1.14 5.21
C LYS A 189 3.73 1.47 3.88
N ALA A 190 2.52 0.96 3.64
CA ALA A 190 1.72 1.27 2.48
C ALA A 190 1.43 2.77 2.37
N PHE A 191 0.94 3.40 3.45
CA PHE A 191 0.70 4.85 3.50
C PHE A 191 1.98 5.65 3.28
N GLU A 192 3.11 5.25 3.86
CA GLU A 192 4.42 5.89 3.63
C GLU A 192 4.79 5.89 2.14
N LEU A 193 4.61 4.75 1.46
CA LEU A 193 4.94 4.59 0.04
C LEU A 193 3.98 5.37 -0.87
N ILE A 194 2.68 5.34 -0.57
CA ILE A 194 1.68 6.13 -1.31
C ILE A 194 2.01 7.61 -1.18
N ALA A 195 2.20 8.11 0.06
CA ALA A 195 2.55 9.51 0.30
C ALA A 195 3.85 9.91 -0.42
N ALA A 196 4.86 9.04 -0.41
CA ALA A 196 6.12 9.29 -1.11
C ALA A 196 5.97 9.31 -2.64
N ALA A 197 4.99 8.61 -3.20
CA ALA A 197 4.72 8.60 -4.64
C ALA A 197 3.86 9.79 -5.07
N THR A 198 2.81 10.11 -4.32
CA THR A 198 1.71 11.00 -4.74
C THR A 198 1.69 12.36 -4.05
N ASN A 199 2.52 12.54 -3.01
CA ASN A 199 2.50 13.68 -2.08
C ASN A 199 1.17 13.84 -1.30
N LEU A 200 0.32 12.81 -1.28
CA LEU A 200 -0.90 12.83 -0.46
C LEU A 200 -0.58 12.72 1.03
N VAL A 201 -1.41 13.34 1.86
CA VAL A 201 -1.28 13.35 3.32
C VAL A 201 -2.42 12.55 3.97
N PHE A 202 -2.05 11.54 4.78
CA PHE A 202 -2.99 10.63 5.43
C PHE A 202 -2.87 10.69 6.96
N PRO A 203 -3.99 10.81 7.70
CA PRO A 203 -3.99 10.88 9.16
C PRO A 203 -3.74 9.50 9.78
N THR A 204 -2.49 9.13 10.03
CA THR A 204 -2.08 7.74 10.35
C THR A 204 -1.81 7.47 11.83
N ASP A 205 -2.10 8.41 12.73
CA ASP A 205 -1.71 8.33 14.15
C ASP A 205 -2.37 7.17 14.90
N ALA A 206 -3.68 6.94 14.70
CA ALA A 206 -4.37 5.82 15.32
C ALA A 206 -3.77 4.46 14.91
N LEU A 207 -3.39 4.33 13.63
CA LEU A 207 -2.78 3.12 13.09
C LEU A 207 -1.36 2.89 13.66
N ARG A 208 -0.61 3.95 13.96
CA ARG A 208 0.69 3.87 14.66
C ARG A 208 0.54 3.33 16.07
N ASP A 209 -0.48 3.77 16.80
CA ASP A 209 -0.77 3.26 18.14
C ASP A 209 -1.15 1.77 18.11
N GLU A 210 -1.91 1.35 17.11
CA GLU A 210 -2.28 -0.05 16.89
C GLU A 210 -1.06 -0.91 16.53
N ALA A 211 -0.18 -0.42 15.66
CA ALA A 211 1.08 -1.08 15.33
C ALA A 211 1.95 -1.33 16.57
N ALA A 212 2.13 -0.32 17.41
CA ALA A 212 2.91 -0.44 18.64
C ALA A 212 2.31 -1.48 19.62
N LYS A 213 0.98 -1.55 19.72
CA LYS A 213 0.28 -2.57 20.54
C LYS A 213 0.43 -3.96 19.94
N PHE A 214 0.31 -4.08 18.62
CA PHE A 214 0.45 -5.36 17.92
C PHE A 214 1.86 -5.94 18.08
N LEU A 215 2.90 -5.11 17.89
CA LEU A 215 4.29 -5.53 18.02
C LEU A 215 4.59 -6.11 19.41
N ARG A 216 4.16 -5.44 20.49
CA ARG A 216 4.32 -5.96 21.86
C ARG A 216 3.70 -7.34 22.04
N LYS A 217 2.48 -7.54 21.51
CA LYS A 217 1.80 -8.84 21.59
C LYS A 217 2.53 -9.93 20.80
N ILE A 218 3.11 -9.59 19.65
CA ILE A 218 3.91 -10.54 18.87
C ILE A 218 5.19 -10.89 19.63
N GLU A 219 5.89 -9.92 20.20
CA GLU A 219 7.10 -10.14 20.99
C GLU A 219 6.84 -11.05 22.19
N GLU A 220 5.75 -10.83 22.93
CA GLU A 220 5.30 -11.72 24.02
C GLU A 220 5.10 -13.15 23.52
N ARG A 221 4.36 -13.33 22.40
CA ARG A 221 4.13 -14.66 21.81
C ARG A 221 5.41 -15.34 21.33
N VAL A 222 6.38 -14.58 20.82
CA VAL A 222 7.67 -15.10 20.38
C VAL A 222 8.48 -15.58 21.58
N VAL A 223 8.44 -14.87 22.71
CA VAL A 223 9.12 -15.29 23.96
C VAL A 223 8.47 -16.55 24.55
N GLU A 224 7.15 -16.65 24.50
CA GLU A 224 6.40 -17.78 25.04
C GLU A 224 6.48 -19.06 24.19
N ASN A 225 6.80 -18.94 22.89
CA ASN A 225 6.82 -20.05 21.95
C ASN A 225 8.22 -20.28 21.37
N GLU A 226 8.92 -21.31 21.88
CA GLU A 226 10.28 -21.65 21.43
C GLU A 226 10.37 -21.99 19.93
N GLU A 227 9.34 -22.60 19.35
CA GLU A 227 9.33 -22.94 17.92
C GLU A 227 9.24 -21.69 17.06
N LEU A 228 8.36 -20.76 17.45
CA LEU A 228 8.23 -19.46 16.80
C LEU A 228 9.52 -18.65 16.95
N ALA A 229 10.14 -18.63 18.14
CA ALA A 229 11.43 -17.98 18.35
C ALA A 229 12.54 -18.54 17.45
N LYS A 230 12.62 -19.88 17.31
CA LYS A 230 13.57 -20.53 16.39
C LYS A 230 13.29 -20.15 14.94
N MET A 231 12.02 -20.14 14.52
CA MET A 231 11.62 -19.72 13.17
C MET A 231 12.05 -18.28 12.89
N VAL A 232 11.70 -17.33 13.77
CA VAL A 232 12.06 -15.92 13.62
C VAL A 232 13.59 -15.76 13.52
N LYS A 233 14.36 -16.40 14.40
CA LYS A 233 15.82 -16.36 14.37
C LYS A 233 16.40 -16.90 13.06
N ASN A 234 15.83 -17.96 12.50
CA ASN A 234 16.25 -18.50 11.20
C ASN A 234 15.95 -17.51 10.07
N LEU A 235 14.79 -16.84 10.10
CA LEU A 235 14.42 -15.80 9.13
C LEU A 235 15.36 -14.59 9.22
N GLU A 236 15.73 -14.17 10.43
CA GLU A 236 16.72 -13.09 10.63
C GLU A 236 18.09 -13.43 10.06
N GLN A 237 18.56 -14.67 10.23
CA GLN A 237 19.80 -15.15 9.63
C GLN A 237 19.70 -15.20 8.10
N GLY A 238 18.57 -15.64 7.56
CA GLY A 238 18.27 -15.64 6.14
C GLY A 238 18.31 -14.24 5.53
N TYR A 239 17.71 -13.27 6.21
CA TYR A 239 17.71 -11.86 5.83
C TYR A 239 19.14 -11.26 5.84
N GLN A 240 19.92 -11.51 6.89
CA GLN A 240 21.29 -10.97 7.01
C GLN A 240 22.25 -11.52 5.95
N THR A 241 22.14 -12.80 5.64
CA THR A 241 23.03 -13.47 4.68
C THR A 241 22.66 -13.20 3.23
N GLY A 242 21.46 -12.68 2.97
CA GLY A 242 20.86 -12.61 1.63
C GLY A 242 20.69 -13.98 0.97
N LYS A 243 20.85 -15.07 1.73
CA LYS A 243 20.77 -16.47 1.28
C LYS A 243 19.42 -17.13 1.58
N GLY A 244 18.54 -16.46 2.34
CA GLY A 244 17.26 -17.03 2.78
C GLY A 244 16.15 -17.10 1.72
N MET A 245 16.37 -16.61 0.49
CA MET A 245 15.29 -16.46 -0.50
C MET A 245 15.32 -17.57 -1.55
N THR A 246 14.31 -18.43 -1.49
CA THR A 246 14.04 -19.53 -2.44
C THR A 246 13.52 -19.08 -3.81
N PHE A 247 13.50 -17.77 -4.11
CA PHE A 247 12.92 -17.21 -5.34
C PHE A 247 13.92 -16.38 -6.19
N GLY A 248 15.16 -16.85 -6.32
CA GLY A 248 16.08 -16.42 -7.39
C GLY A 248 16.62 -14.98 -7.37
N ALA A 249 16.04 -14.08 -6.57
CA ALA A 249 16.51 -12.70 -6.43
C ALA A 249 17.01 -12.40 -5.00
N ARG A 250 18.22 -11.83 -4.94
CA ARG A 250 18.87 -11.39 -3.71
C ARG A 250 18.19 -10.12 -3.23
N MET A 251 17.64 -10.13 -2.01
CA MET A 251 17.30 -8.85 -1.37
C MET A 251 18.59 -8.07 -1.14
N THR A 252 18.60 -6.82 -1.55
CA THR A 252 19.62 -5.86 -1.16
C THR A 252 19.09 -5.06 0.02
N PRO A 253 19.57 -5.30 1.26
CA PRO A 253 19.15 -4.52 2.41
C PRO A 253 19.41 -3.04 2.16
N ARG A 254 18.44 -2.17 2.50
CA ARG A 254 18.65 -0.73 2.42
C ARG A 254 19.78 -0.36 3.38
N SER A 255 20.92 0.09 2.83
CA SER A 255 21.90 0.79 3.65
C SER A 255 21.24 2.11 4.07
N PRO A 256 21.21 2.49 5.36
CA PRO A 256 20.78 3.83 5.73
C PRO A 256 21.69 4.80 4.96
N SER A 257 21.10 5.58 4.06
CA SER A 257 21.83 6.63 3.34
C SER A 257 22.25 7.65 4.37
N VAL A 258 23.48 7.54 4.87
CA VAL A 258 24.11 8.64 5.62
C VAL A 258 24.13 9.81 4.64
N PRO A 259 23.42 10.91 4.92
CA PRO A 259 23.43 12.06 4.03
C PRO A 259 24.87 12.50 3.83
N SER A 260 25.22 12.86 2.58
CA SER A 260 26.55 13.41 2.32
C SER A 260 26.75 14.70 3.13
N ALA A 261 28.00 15.02 3.47
CA ALA A 261 28.31 16.27 4.19
C ALA A 261 27.73 17.50 3.47
N ASP A 262 27.64 17.46 2.14
CA ASP A 262 27.06 18.51 1.30
C ASP A 262 25.54 18.63 1.46
N GLN A 263 24.83 17.51 1.63
CA GLN A 263 23.37 17.51 1.91
C GLN A 263 23.07 18.05 3.31
N ILE A 264 23.89 17.69 4.31
CA ILE A 264 23.76 18.21 5.67
C ILE A 264 24.07 19.71 5.70
N ALA A 265 25.05 20.17 4.92
CA ALA A 265 25.37 21.59 4.79
C ALA A 265 24.22 22.37 4.14
N ALA A 266 23.62 21.85 3.07
CA ALA A 266 22.48 22.49 2.40
C ALA A 266 21.26 22.62 3.32
N GLU A 267 20.89 21.56 4.05
CA GLU A 267 19.78 21.61 5.02
C GLU A 267 20.07 22.56 6.20
N LEU A 268 21.34 22.66 6.63
CA LEU A 268 21.76 23.60 7.67
C LEU A 268 21.68 25.05 7.19
N GLU A 269 22.09 25.32 5.95
CA GLU A 269 21.98 26.64 5.32
C GLU A 269 20.52 27.08 5.20
N ASP A 270 19.64 26.19 4.74
CA ASP A 270 18.20 26.44 4.67
C ASP A 270 17.59 26.70 6.05
N PHE A 271 17.98 25.92 7.06
CA PHE A 271 17.54 26.12 8.45
C PHE A 271 18.00 27.46 9.04
N LEU A 272 19.24 27.86 8.76
CA LEU A 272 19.78 29.15 9.20
C LEU A 272 19.14 30.34 8.46
N ALA A 273 18.83 30.17 7.17
CA ALA A 273 18.11 31.17 6.37
C ALA A 273 16.71 31.43 6.95
N ILE A 274 15.96 30.37 7.28
CA ILE A 274 14.62 30.48 7.91
C ILE A 274 14.69 31.20 9.26
N ARG A 275 15.73 30.93 10.08
CA ARG A 275 15.91 31.60 11.37
C ARG A 275 16.31 33.07 11.22
N SER A 276 17.06 33.42 10.18
CA SER A 276 17.46 34.80 9.89
C SER A 276 16.29 35.68 9.46
N LEU A 277 15.30 35.09 8.78
CA LEU A 277 14.05 35.74 8.37
C LEU A 277 13.07 35.96 9.54
N ASN A 278 13.17 35.15 10.61
CA ASN A 278 12.32 35.23 11.81
C ASN A 278 12.93 36.04 12.96
N LYS A 279 13.90 36.92 12.68
CA LYS A 279 14.44 37.82 13.70
C LYS A 279 13.53 39.06 13.76
N PRO A 280 12.77 39.30 14.86
CA PRO A 280 12.04 40.55 15.01
C PRO A 280 13.04 41.72 15.06
N GLU A 281 12.77 42.78 14.30
CA GLU A 281 13.49 44.05 14.39
C GLU A 281 13.21 44.68 15.76
N ASP A 282 14.18 44.60 16.68
CA ASP A 282 14.15 45.37 17.92
C ASP A 282 14.40 46.85 17.60
N GLU A 283 13.32 47.61 17.74
CA GLU A 283 13.16 49.01 18.16
C GLU A 283 14.44 49.89 18.21
N THR A 284 14.53 50.81 17.27
CA THR A 284 15.24 52.09 17.46
C THR A 284 14.35 53.07 18.21
N GLU A 285 14.74 53.40 19.45
CA GLU A 285 14.75 54.77 20.02
C GLU A 285 15.79 54.87 21.15
#